data_AF-A0A9P3PD85-F1
#
_entry.id   AF-A0A9P3PD85-F1
#
_cell.length_a   1.000
_cell.length_b   1.000
_cell.length_c   1.000
_cell.angle_alpha   90.00
_cell.angle_beta   90.00
_cell.angle_gamma   90.00
#
_symmetry.space_group_name_H-M   'P 1'
#
loop_
_entity.id
_entity.type
_entity.pdbx_description
1 polymer ?
#
loop_
_entity_poly.entity_id
_entity_poly.type
_entity_poly.pdbx_seq_one_letter_code
_entity_poly.pdbx_strand_id
1 'polypeptide(L)'
;MPTVPNTAPNGQLGIPPSPDEVIDKLRDLVSGNHLDQDAAAIQIRAMALFGRLKALHRAANTATRVRKEATAQARHNMDESHLGLQNLLYEKRHLEREIEKCRQFASVYQDVPLYSLEEFKRLAPEEARSEDVLSDERQLMLNRLSFELAERQRLDQKRKELVQRKEDLLKESKTKAATMDNVKAQIDQLIKSAADTRKKIESFVPSIQTTDTTAPG
;
A
#
# COMPACT_ATOMS: atom_id res chain seq x y z
N MET A 1 -0.79 35.20 18.89
CA MET A 1 -0.81 36.03 20.11
C MET A 1 -1.45 37.36 19.76
N PRO A 2 -2.77 37.56 19.92
CA PRO A 2 -3.37 38.86 19.67
C PRO A 2 -3.13 39.74 20.91
N THR A 3 -2.38 40.81 20.69
CA THR A 3 -2.15 41.91 21.61
C THR A 3 -3.49 42.58 21.93
N VAL A 4 -3.94 42.48 23.18
CA VAL A 4 -5.14 43.19 23.64
C VAL A 4 -4.78 44.67 23.79
N PRO A 5 -5.51 45.61 23.15
CA PRO A 5 -5.26 47.03 23.35
C PRO A 5 -5.68 47.44 24.77
N ASN A 6 -4.71 47.89 25.55
CA ASN A 6 -4.91 48.50 26.87
C ASN A 6 -5.54 49.90 26.68
N THR A 7 -6.85 49.93 26.49
CA THR A 7 -7.63 51.16 26.56
C THR A 7 -8.12 51.33 27.99
N ALA A 8 -7.34 52.03 28.81
CA ALA A 8 -7.81 52.51 30.10
C ALA A 8 -8.90 53.58 29.86
N PRO A 9 -10.13 53.41 30.37
CA PRO A 9 -11.08 54.50 30.36
C PRO A 9 -10.65 55.51 31.43
N ASN A 10 -10.18 56.64 30.93
CA ASN A 10 -9.96 57.87 31.67
C ASN A 10 -11.31 58.27 32.30
N GLY A 11 -11.41 58.16 33.63
CA GLY A 11 -12.66 58.37 34.36
C GLY A 11 -12.46 58.07 35.83
N GLN A 12 -11.94 59.06 36.54
CA GLN A 12 -11.67 59.05 37.98
C GLN A 12 -13.01 59.04 38.75
N LEU A 13 -13.75 57.94 38.66
CA LEU A 13 -14.82 57.61 39.58
C LEU A 13 -14.14 57.03 40.81
N GLY A 14 -14.13 57.82 41.89
CA GLY A 14 -13.48 57.49 43.15
C GLY A 14 -13.69 56.03 43.51
N ILE A 15 -12.59 55.36 43.88
CA ILE A 15 -12.58 53.96 44.32
C ILE A 15 -13.77 53.79 45.27
N PRO A 16 -14.73 52.89 44.97
CA PRO A 16 -15.84 52.65 45.88
C PRO A 16 -15.23 52.32 47.26
N PRO A 17 -15.84 52.81 48.35
CA PRO A 17 -15.22 52.65 49.67
C PRO A 17 -15.03 51.16 49.91
N SER A 18 -14.02 50.78 50.70
CA SER A 18 -13.94 49.38 51.10
C SER A 18 -15.28 48.97 51.76
N PRO A 19 -15.82 47.77 51.48
CA PRO A 19 -16.98 47.24 52.20
C PRO A 19 -16.79 47.33 53.71
N ASP A 20 -15.56 47.12 54.18
CA ASP A 20 -15.17 47.24 55.58
C ASP A 20 -15.35 48.67 56.12
N GLU A 21 -15.01 49.70 55.34
CA GLU A 21 -15.23 51.10 55.74
C GLU A 21 -16.72 51.44 55.88
N VAL A 22 -17.59 50.84 55.07
CA VAL A 22 -19.05 51.05 55.17
C VAL A 22 -19.60 50.33 56.40
N ILE A 23 -19.11 49.13 56.68
CA ILE A 23 -19.49 48.34 57.85
C ILE A 23 -18.99 48.98 59.15
N ASP A 24 -17.77 49.50 59.17
CA ASP A 24 -17.19 50.21 60.32
C ASP A 24 -17.95 51.50 60.60
N LYS A 25 -18.33 52.25 59.55
CA LYS A 25 -19.21 53.44 59.69
C LYS A 25 -20.61 53.08 60.18
N LEU A 26 -21.15 51.92 59.81
CA LEU A 26 -22.42 51.42 60.35
C LEU A 26 -22.29 51.03 61.84
N ARG A 27 -21.17 50.44 62.23
CA ARG A 27 -20.86 50.07 63.63
C ARG A 27 -20.64 51.29 64.51
N ASP A 28 -19.97 52.32 63.99
CA ASP A 28 -19.74 53.60 64.66
C ASP A 28 -21.07 54.31 65.00
N LEU A 29 -22.06 54.28 64.10
CA LEU A 29 -23.40 54.85 64.35
C LEU A 29 -24.16 54.19 65.50
N VAL A 30 -23.80 52.95 65.87
CA VAL A 30 -24.39 52.21 67.00
C VAL A 30 -23.57 52.37 68.27
N SER A 31 -22.35 52.89 68.16
CA SER A 31 -21.47 53.16 69.30
C SER A 31 -21.97 54.40 70.06
N GLY A 32 -21.79 54.42 71.40
CA GLY A 32 -22.39 55.42 72.31
C GLY A 32 -22.03 56.90 72.09
N ASN A 33 -21.27 57.21 71.03
CA ASN A 33 -20.83 58.56 70.66
C ASN A 33 -21.92 59.44 70.01
N HIS A 34 -23.10 58.88 69.71
CA HIS A 34 -24.19 59.57 68.99
C HIS A 34 -25.49 59.73 69.82
N LEU A 35 -25.43 59.55 71.15
CA LEU A 35 -26.59 59.58 72.04
C LEU A 35 -27.32 60.95 72.10
N ASP A 36 -26.62 62.05 71.82
CA ASP A 36 -27.16 63.42 71.78
C ASP A 36 -27.58 63.90 70.37
N GLN A 37 -27.45 63.06 69.34
CA GLN A 37 -27.80 63.43 67.96
C GLN A 37 -29.27 63.16 67.66
N ASP A 38 -29.87 64.01 66.81
CA ASP A 38 -31.23 63.85 66.31
C ASP A 38 -31.42 62.46 65.67
N ALA A 39 -32.40 61.69 66.16
CA ALA A 39 -32.71 60.35 65.70
C ALA A 39 -33.00 60.30 64.19
N ALA A 40 -33.58 61.37 63.62
CA ALA A 40 -33.83 61.47 62.19
C ALA A 40 -32.52 61.52 61.38
N ALA A 41 -31.51 62.25 61.88
CA ALA A 41 -30.20 62.37 61.23
C ALA A 41 -29.44 61.03 61.23
N ILE A 42 -29.50 60.27 62.33
CA ILE A 42 -28.89 58.93 62.43
C ILE A 42 -29.56 57.97 61.45
N GLN A 43 -30.90 57.98 61.36
CA GLN A 43 -31.64 57.13 60.43
C GLN A 43 -31.30 57.43 58.97
N ILE A 44 -31.22 58.70 58.58
CA ILE A 44 -30.83 59.10 57.21
C ILE A 44 -29.42 58.59 56.89
N ARG A 45 -28.46 58.74 57.82
CA ARG A 45 -27.07 58.29 57.63
C ARG A 45 -26.96 56.77 57.55
N ALA A 46 -27.68 56.04 58.40
CA ALA A 46 -27.74 54.57 58.35
C ALA A 46 -28.34 54.08 57.02
N MET A 47 -29.45 54.67 56.57
CA MET A 47 -30.09 54.33 55.29
C MET A 47 -29.16 54.57 54.09
N ALA A 48 -28.40 55.67 54.10
CA ALA A 48 -27.40 55.94 53.07
C ALA A 48 -26.27 54.89 53.05
N LEU A 49 -25.77 54.48 54.22
CA LEU A 49 -24.75 53.43 54.33
C LEU A 49 -25.29 52.06 53.89
N PHE A 50 -26.51 51.69 54.26
CA PHE A 50 -27.18 50.47 53.75
C PHE A 50 -27.39 50.51 52.24
N GLY A 51 -27.76 51.67 51.69
CA GLY A 51 -27.84 51.87 50.24
C GLY A 51 -26.51 51.60 49.55
N ARG A 52 -25.40 52.08 50.13
CA ARG A 52 -24.03 51.85 49.65
C ARG A 52 -23.62 50.38 49.77
N LEU A 53 -23.92 49.71 50.87
CA LEU A 53 -23.66 48.29 51.05
C LEU A 53 -24.43 47.42 50.05
N LYS A 54 -25.72 47.73 49.82
CA LYS A 54 -26.53 47.05 48.79
C LYS A 54 -25.95 47.26 47.39
N ALA A 55 -25.42 48.44 47.09
CA ALA A 55 -24.76 48.72 45.82
C ALA A 55 -23.47 47.89 45.65
N LEU A 56 -22.63 47.82 46.69
CA LEU A 56 -21.43 46.97 46.71
C LEU A 56 -21.77 45.49 46.53
N HIS A 57 -22.81 44.99 47.21
CA HIS A 57 -23.26 43.60 47.05
C HIS A 57 -23.74 43.30 45.62
N ARG A 58 -24.52 44.20 44.99
CA ARG A 58 -24.92 44.06 43.58
C ARG A 58 -23.73 44.10 42.63
N ALA A 59 -22.74 44.96 42.90
CA ALA A 59 -21.51 45.03 42.12
C ALA A 59 -20.70 43.72 42.22
N ALA A 60 -20.53 43.18 43.44
CA ALA A 60 -19.83 41.91 43.66
C ALA A 60 -20.53 40.72 42.98
N ASN A 61 -21.85 40.64 43.06
CA ASN A 61 -22.63 39.59 42.38
C ASN A 61 -22.55 39.72 40.86
N THR A 62 -22.63 40.94 40.33
CA THR A 62 -22.45 41.20 38.89
C THR A 62 -21.04 40.81 38.44
N ALA A 63 -20.00 41.20 39.17
CA ALA A 63 -18.62 40.83 38.86
C ALA A 63 -18.42 39.31 38.90
N THR A 64 -19.01 38.62 39.88
CA THR A 64 -18.97 37.16 39.97
C THR A 64 -19.65 36.51 38.77
N ARG A 65 -20.83 37.00 38.36
CA ARG A 65 -21.55 36.50 37.20
C ARG A 65 -20.76 36.69 35.90
N VAL A 66 -20.21 37.89 35.68
CA VAL A 66 -19.37 38.18 34.51
C VAL A 66 -18.16 37.25 34.46
N ARG A 67 -17.48 37.01 35.59
CA ARG A 67 -16.35 36.07 35.64
C ARG A 67 -16.78 34.64 35.34
N LYS A 68 -17.93 34.18 35.86
CA LYS A 68 -18.47 32.85 35.55
C LYS A 68 -18.78 32.70 34.06
N GLU A 69 -19.45 33.69 33.46
CA GLU A 69 -19.75 33.72 32.03
C GLU A 69 -18.48 33.70 31.18
N ALA A 70 -17.48 34.53 31.52
CA ALA A 70 -16.20 34.58 30.80
C ALA A 70 -15.44 33.23 30.87
N THR A 71 -15.38 32.60 32.05
CA THR A 71 -14.73 31.29 32.20
C THR A 71 -15.51 30.19 31.46
N ALA A 72 -16.85 30.24 31.47
CA ALA A 72 -17.68 29.30 30.74
C ALA A 72 -17.45 29.42 29.22
N GLN A 73 -17.37 30.64 28.70
CA GLN A 73 -17.06 30.88 27.28
C GLN A 73 -15.66 30.38 26.92
N ALA A 74 -14.65 30.67 27.74
CA ALA A 74 -13.29 30.19 27.51
C ALA A 74 -13.22 28.65 27.50
N ARG A 75 -13.93 28.00 28.42
CA ARG A 75 -14.05 26.53 28.46
C ARG A 75 -14.74 25.99 27.20
N HIS A 76 -15.81 26.63 26.74
CA HIS A 76 -16.52 26.22 25.53
C HIS A 76 -15.62 26.30 24.29
N ASN A 77 -14.89 27.41 24.11
CA ASN A 77 -13.97 27.59 23.00
C ASN A 77 -12.82 26.55 23.01
N MET A 78 -12.35 26.19 24.21
CA MET A 78 -11.35 25.13 24.40
C MET A 78 -11.92 23.77 24.00
N ASP A 79 -13.14 23.43 24.43
CA ASP A 79 -13.80 22.17 24.10
C ASP A 79 -14.03 22.04 22.58
N GLU A 80 -14.45 23.12 21.92
CA GLU A 80 -14.60 23.19 20.45
C GLU A 80 -13.27 22.95 19.73
N SER A 81 -12.21 23.64 20.16
CA SER A 81 -10.86 23.46 19.60
C SER A 81 -10.33 22.04 19.81
N HIS A 82 -10.61 21.45 20.98
CA HIS A 82 -10.23 20.07 21.28
C HIS A 82 -10.97 19.08 20.39
N LEU A 83 -12.27 19.29 20.13
CA LEU A 83 -13.02 18.47 19.19
C LEU A 83 -12.45 18.57 17.76
N GLY A 84 -12.11 19.78 17.31
CA GLY A 84 -11.43 19.99 16.03
C GLY A 84 -10.11 19.22 15.92
N LEU A 85 -9.28 19.24 16.97
CA LEU A 85 -8.05 18.47 17.03
C LEU A 85 -8.31 16.96 16.94
N GLN A 86 -9.32 16.43 17.66
CA GLN A 86 -9.65 15.01 17.62
C GLN A 86 -10.09 14.57 16.21
N ASN A 87 -10.87 15.40 15.51
CA ASN A 87 -11.26 15.15 14.12
C ASN A 87 -10.03 15.04 13.19
N LEU A 88 -9.10 16.00 13.29
CA LEU A 88 -7.86 15.98 12.50
C LEU A 88 -6.97 14.78 12.84
N LEU A 89 -6.87 14.40 14.11
CA LEU A 89 -6.12 13.20 14.52
C LEU A 89 -6.74 11.92 13.97
N TYR A 90 -8.08 11.86 13.91
CA TYR A 90 -8.77 10.75 13.29
C TYR A 90 -8.48 10.67 11.79
N GLU A 91 -8.60 11.80 11.08
CA GLU A 91 -8.31 11.90 9.65
C GLU A 91 -6.86 11.50 9.35
N LYS A 92 -5.89 12.03 10.11
CA LYS A 92 -4.48 11.64 10.01
C LYS A 92 -4.29 10.14 10.14
N ARG A 93 -4.85 9.51 11.20
CA ARG A 93 -4.73 8.05 11.39
C ARG A 93 -5.43 7.27 10.28
N HIS A 94 -6.52 7.79 9.72
CA HIS A 94 -7.19 7.15 8.60
C HIS A 94 -6.30 7.18 7.36
N LEU A 95 -5.77 8.35 7.00
CA LEU A 95 -4.84 8.51 5.87
C LEU A 95 -3.57 7.68 6.04
N GLU A 96 -2.97 7.64 7.24
CA GLU A 96 -1.80 6.80 7.52
C GLU A 96 -2.09 5.32 7.28
N ARG A 97 -3.27 4.83 7.67
CA ARG A 97 -3.69 3.45 7.40
C ARG A 97 -3.91 3.20 5.92
N GLU A 98 -4.52 4.13 5.19
CA GLU A 98 -4.72 3.98 3.75
C GLU A 98 -3.38 4.02 2.99
N ILE A 99 -2.46 4.91 3.37
CA ILE A 99 -1.09 4.94 2.82
C ILE A 99 -0.38 3.62 3.05
N GLU A 100 -0.47 3.07 4.26
CA GLU A 100 0.15 1.79 4.59
C GLU A 100 -0.46 0.64 3.77
N LYS A 101 -1.78 0.61 3.60
CA LYS A 101 -2.44 -0.35 2.69
C LYS A 101 -1.94 -0.21 1.25
N CYS A 102 -1.79 1.01 0.75
CA CYS A 102 -1.26 1.26 -0.59
C CYS A 102 0.22 0.83 -0.71
N ARG A 103 1.03 1.00 0.34
CA ARG A 103 2.43 0.57 0.37
C ARG A 103 2.59 -0.95 0.43
N GLN A 104 1.66 -1.63 1.10
CA GLN A 104 1.61 -3.10 1.15
C GLN A 104 1.18 -3.72 -0.18
N PHE A 105 0.82 -2.92 -1.18
CA PHE A 105 0.63 -3.41 -2.54
C PHE A 105 1.96 -3.88 -3.12
N ALA A 106 2.26 -5.15 -2.91
CA ALA A 106 3.34 -5.85 -3.59
C ALA A 106 2.86 -6.23 -4.99
N SER A 107 3.51 -5.67 -6.01
CA SER A 107 3.22 -6.05 -7.39
C SER A 107 4.16 -7.16 -7.83
N VAL A 108 3.59 -8.20 -8.46
CA VAL A 108 4.29 -9.42 -8.89
C VAL A 108 5.52 -9.13 -9.76
N TYR A 109 5.58 -7.98 -10.46
CA TYR A 109 6.73 -7.64 -11.29
C TYR A 109 8.06 -7.53 -10.52
N GLN A 110 8.01 -7.26 -9.21
CA GLN A 110 9.21 -7.14 -8.37
C GLN A 110 9.91 -8.49 -8.13
N ASP A 111 9.17 -9.59 -8.21
CA ASP A 111 9.68 -10.95 -7.98
C ASP A 111 10.04 -11.69 -9.28
N VAL A 112 9.82 -11.06 -10.45
CA VAL A 112 10.12 -11.70 -11.73
C VAL A 112 11.65 -11.75 -11.92
N PRO A 113 12.24 -12.92 -12.19
CA PRO A 113 13.64 -13.00 -12.59
C PRO A 113 13.80 -12.29 -13.93
N LEU A 114 14.53 -11.18 -13.94
CA LEU A 114 14.85 -10.39 -15.12
C LEU A 114 16.32 -10.57 -15.48
N TYR A 115 16.64 -10.43 -16.76
CA TYR A 115 18.03 -10.21 -17.19
C TYR A 115 18.70 -9.08 -16.41
N SER A 116 20.00 -9.22 -16.17
CA SER A 116 20.80 -8.17 -15.54
C SER A 116 20.80 -6.91 -16.42
N LEU A 117 21.13 -5.77 -15.82
CA LEU A 117 21.11 -4.49 -16.54
C LEU A 117 22.15 -4.46 -17.68
N GLU A 118 23.31 -5.09 -17.47
CA GLU A 118 24.35 -5.29 -18.49
C GLU A 118 23.84 -6.12 -19.67
N GLU A 119 23.18 -7.26 -19.39
CA GLU A 119 22.63 -8.14 -20.41
C GLU A 119 21.51 -7.47 -21.19
N PHE A 120 20.62 -6.74 -20.49
CA PHE A 120 19.58 -5.96 -21.12
C PHE A 120 20.15 -4.91 -22.07
N LYS A 121 21.14 -4.11 -21.64
CA LYS A 121 21.78 -3.11 -22.52
C LYS A 121 22.41 -3.73 -23.76
N ARG A 122 22.93 -4.95 -23.65
CA ARG A 122 23.57 -5.66 -24.77
C ARG A 122 22.56 -6.31 -25.73
N LEU A 123 21.50 -6.93 -25.20
CA LEU A 123 20.59 -7.79 -25.95
C LEU A 123 19.28 -7.12 -26.36
N ALA A 124 18.86 -6.07 -25.64
CA ALA A 124 17.62 -5.38 -25.94
C ALA A 124 17.73 -4.55 -27.24
N PRO A 125 16.61 -4.39 -27.97
CA PRO A 125 16.52 -3.52 -29.14
C PRO A 125 16.92 -2.06 -28.82
N GLU A 126 17.40 -1.32 -29.81
CA GLU A 126 17.86 0.07 -29.63
C GLU A 126 16.76 0.99 -29.12
N GLU A 127 15.53 0.76 -29.55
CA GLU A 127 14.35 1.51 -29.15
C GLU A 127 14.05 1.36 -27.64
N ALA A 128 14.44 0.22 -27.05
CA ALA A 128 14.23 -0.08 -25.63
C ALA A 128 15.38 0.40 -24.72
N ARG A 129 16.48 0.91 -25.29
CA ARG A 129 17.69 1.33 -24.57
C ARG A 129 18.15 2.75 -24.92
N SER A 130 17.26 3.61 -25.41
CA SER A 130 17.58 5.01 -25.66
C SER A 130 18.01 5.73 -24.37
N GLU A 131 18.83 6.78 -24.50
CA GLU A 131 19.37 7.54 -23.35
C GLU A 131 18.24 8.08 -22.45
N ASP A 132 17.16 8.58 -23.05
CA ASP A 132 15.98 9.07 -22.34
C ASP A 132 15.33 7.98 -21.48
N VAL A 133 15.23 6.75 -22.02
CA VAL A 133 14.69 5.59 -21.30
C VAL A 133 15.61 5.14 -20.17
N LEU A 134 16.93 5.17 -20.39
CA LEU A 134 17.91 4.78 -19.37
C LEU A 134 17.94 5.77 -18.19
N SER A 135 17.57 7.03 -18.42
CA SER A 135 17.50 8.07 -17.40
C SER A 135 16.26 7.99 -16.51
N ASP A 136 15.14 7.46 -17.02
CA ASP A 136 13.89 7.28 -16.28
C ASP A 136 13.76 5.84 -15.77
N GLU A 137 13.91 5.65 -14.45
CA GLU A 137 13.83 4.33 -13.78
C GLU A 137 12.53 3.57 -14.10
N ARG A 138 11.40 4.28 -14.20
CA ARG A 138 10.10 3.66 -14.48
C ARG A 138 10.06 3.15 -15.91
N GLN A 139 10.51 3.95 -16.87
CA GLN A 139 10.54 3.56 -18.28
C GLN A 139 11.53 2.42 -18.52
N LEU A 140 12.70 2.48 -17.86
CA LEU A 140 13.66 1.40 -17.86
C LEU A 140 13.04 0.08 -17.36
N MET A 141 12.32 0.11 -16.23
CA MET A 141 11.66 -1.09 -15.70
C MET A 141 10.59 -1.65 -16.65
N LEU A 142 9.77 -0.78 -17.25
CA LEU A 142 8.76 -1.20 -18.23
C LEU A 142 9.39 -1.87 -19.45
N ASN A 143 10.48 -1.31 -19.97
CA ASN A 143 11.19 -1.86 -21.12
C ASN A 143 11.93 -3.16 -20.78
N ARG A 144 12.46 -3.29 -19.57
CA ARG A 144 13.03 -4.56 -19.09
C ARG A 144 11.98 -5.66 -19.00
N LEU A 145 10.79 -5.34 -18.49
CA LEU A 145 9.67 -6.29 -18.41
C LEU A 145 9.14 -6.69 -19.79
N SER A 146 9.01 -5.73 -20.72
CA SER A 146 8.55 -6.02 -22.08
C SER A 146 9.56 -6.87 -22.85
N PHE A 147 10.86 -6.61 -22.68
CA PHE A 147 11.93 -7.43 -23.24
C PHE A 147 11.92 -8.86 -22.68
N GLU A 148 11.80 -9.02 -21.35
CA GLU A 148 11.70 -10.34 -20.73
C GLU A 148 10.49 -11.13 -21.26
N LEU A 149 9.33 -10.47 -21.40
CA LEU A 149 8.14 -11.09 -21.95
C LEU A 149 8.35 -11.57 -23.39
N ALA A 150 8.95 -10.72 -24.23
CA ALA A 150 9.25 -11.06 -25.62
C ALA A 150 10.23 -12.24 -25.73
N GLU A 151 11.29 -12.25 -24.90
CA GLU A 151 12.25 -13.35 -24.88
C GLU A 151 11.62 -14.66 -24.39
N ARG A 152 10.77 -14.63 -23.34
CA ARG A 152 10.05 -15.82 -22.88
C ARG A 152 9.12 -16.38 -23.95
N GLN A 153 8.41 -15.52 -24.67
CA GLN A 153 7.55 -15.93 -25.77
C GLN A 153 8.36 -16.56 -26.91
N ARG A 154 9.50 -15.95 -27.28
CA ARG A 154 10.41 -16.48 -28.30
C ARG A 154 10.96 -17.85 -27.91
N LEU A 155 11.39 -18.02 -26.65
CA LEU A 155 11.93 -19.28 -26.14
C LEU A 155 10.84 -20.38 -26.05
N ASP A 156 9.63 -20.05 -25.61
CA ASP A 156 8.52 -21.02 -25.57
C ASP A 156 8.11 -21.47 -26.98
N GLN A 157 8.05 -20.55 -27.93
CA GLN A 157 7.82 -20.89 -29.34
C GLN A 157 8.93 -21.80 -29.86
N LYS A 158 10.20 -21.49 -29.55
CA LYS A 158 11.32 -22.33 -30.00
C LYS A 158 11.29 -23.71 -29.37
N ARG A 159 10.91 -23.80 -28.10
CA ARG A 159 10.73 -25.07 -27.40
C ARG A 159 9.64 -25.91 -28.08
N LYS A 160 8.49 -25.32 -28.41
CA LYS A 160 7.40 -26.01 -29.11
C LYS A 160 7.85 -26.55 -30.47
N GLU A 161 8.55 -25.74 -31.27
CA GLU A 161 9.13 -26.18 -32.54
C GLU A 161 10.09 -27.36 -32.38
N LEU A 162 10.99 -27.30 -31.39
CA LEU A 162 11.97 -28.36 -31.14
C LEU A 162 11.31 -29.64 -30.64
N VAL A 163 10.27 -29.54 -29.81
CA VAL A 163 9.47 -30.69 -29.36
C VAL A 163 8.78 -31.36 -30.55
N GLN A 164 8.12 -30.57 -31.41
CA GLN A 164 7.48 -31.10 -32.62
C GLN A 164 8.49 -31.80 -33.53
N ARG A 165 9.64 -31.15 -33.80
CA ARG A 165 10.70 -31.73 -34.63
C ARG A 165 11.27 -33.03 -34.03
N LYS A 166 11.40 -33.09 -32.70
CA LYS A 166 11.80 -34.33 -32.00
C LYS A 166 10.78 -35.44 -32.20
N GLU A 167 9.49 -35.13 -32.08
CA GLU A 167 8.43 -36.12 -32.30
C GLU A 167 8.40 -36.65 -33.74
N ASP A 168 8.58 -35.77 -34.72
CA ASP A 168 8.61 -36.14 -36.13
C ASP A 168 9.82 -37.03 -36.45
N LEU A 169 11.01 -36.69 -35.95
CA LEU A 169 12.20 -37.53 -36.08
C LEU A 169 12.05 -38.88 -35.38
N LEU A 170 11.38 -38.94 -34.23
CA LEU A 170 11.09 -40.21 -33.54
C LEU A 170 10.13 -41.08 -34.36
N LYS A 171 9.10 -40.50 -34.98
CA LYS A 171 8.20 -41.21 -35.90
C LYS A 171 8.96 -41.73 -37.11
N GLU A 172 9.76 -40.89 -37.75
CA GLU A 172 10.59 -41.28 -38.90
C GLU A 172 11.56 -42.41 -38.55
N SER A 173 12.23 -42.31 -37.39
CA SER A 173 13.13 -43.35 -36.89
C SER A 173 12.40 -44.68 -36.66
N LYS A 174 11.18 -44.66 -36.12
CA LYS A 174 10.38 -45.87 -35.92
C LYS A 174 9.97 -46.50 -37.26
N THR A 175 9.56 -45.69 -38.24
CA THR A 175 9.22 -46.18 -39.58
C THR A 175 10.45 -46.76 -40.29
N LYS A 176 11.61 -46.11 -40.18
CA LYS A 176 12.89 -46.63 -40.71
C LYS A 176 13.31 -47.94 -40.04
N ALA A 177 13.14 -48.06 -38.71
CA ALA A 177 13.41 -49.31 -38.01
C ALA A 177 12.47 -50.44 -38.48
N ALA A 178 11.17 -50.20 -38.57
CA ALA A 178 10.19 -51.19 -39.03
C ALA A 178 10.42 -51.64 -40.49
N THR A 179 10.82 -50.70 -41.37
CA THR A 179 11.19 -51.04 -42.76
C THR A 179 12.47 -51.86 -42.82
N MET A 180 13.48 -51.52 -42.01
CA MET A 180 14.71 -52.31 -41.89
C MET A 180 14.44 -53.73 -41.39
N ASP A 181 13.60 -53.89 -40.38
CA ASP A 181 13.19 -55.21 -39.86
C ASP A 181 12.46 -56.04 -40.93
N ASN A 182 11.59 -55.40 -41.74
CA ASN A 182 10.91 -56.06 -42.85
C ASN A 182 11.90 -56.49 -43.95
N VAL A 183 12.81 -55.60 -44.37
CA VAL A 183 13.86 -55.94 -45.35
C VAL A 183 14.72 -57.10 -44.86
N LYS A 184 15.11 -57.09 -43.58
CA LYS A 184 15.85 -58.21 -42.97
C LYS A 184 15.07 -59.53 -43.08
N ALA A 185 13.78 -59.53 -42.73
CA ALA A 185 12.94 -60.72 -42.83
C ALA A 185 12.84 -61.25 -44.29
N GLN A 186 12.73 -60.37 -45.29
CA GLN A 186 12.72 -60.74 -46.71
C GLN A 186 14.06 -61.34 -47.14
N ILE A 187 15.19 -60.78 -46.69
CA ILE A 187 16.53 -61.33 -46.96
C ILE A 187 16.67 -62.72 -46.33
N ASP A 188 16.26 -62.90 -45.07
CA ASP A 188 16.31 -64.19 -44.39
C ASP A 188 15.46 -65.25 -45.13
N GLN A 189 14.28 -64.85 -45.62
CA GLN A 189 13.42 -65.70 -46.45
C GLN A 189 14.09 -66.07 -47.78
N LEU A 190 14.70 -65.10 -48.48
CA LEU A 190 15.44 -65.34 -49.72
C LEU A 190 16.62 -66.29 -49.50
N ILE A 191 17.41 -66.09 -48.44
CA ILE A 191 18.53 -66.97 -48.07
C ILE A 191 18.02 -68.39 -47.84
N LYS A 192 16.91 -68.55 -47.11
CA LYS A 192 16.29 -69.86 -46.86
C LYS A 192 15.83 -70.51 -48.16
N SER A 193 15.10 -69.79 -49.02
CA SER A 193 14.65 -70.30 -50.31
C SER A 193 15.83 -70.67 -51.24
N ALA A 194 16.90 -69.86 -51.26
CA ALA A 194 18.11 -70.16 -52.02
C ALA A 194 18.83 -71.39 -51.48
N ALA A 195 18.93 -71.56 -50.16
CA ALA A 195 19.48 -72.75 -49.53
C ALA A 195 18.65 -74.01 -49.83
N ASP A 196 17.32 -73.92 -49.78
CA ASP A 196 16.43 -75.02 -50.13
C ASP A 196 16.52 -75.40 -51.61
N THR A 197 16.63 -74.41 -52.50
CA THR A 197 16.84 -74.61 -53.94
C THR A 197 18.20 -75.26 -54.21
N ARG A 198 19.27 -74.81 -53.53
CA ARG A 198 20.60 -75.42 -53.61
C ARG A 198 20.56 -76.89 -53.19
N LYS A 199 19.93 -77.21 -52.07
CA LYS A 199 19.74 -78.60 -51.62
C LYS A 199 18.98 -79.45 -52.65
N LYS A 200 17.94 -78.89 -53.28
CA LYS A 200 17.23 -79.58 -54.39
C LYS A 200 18.14 -79.82 -55.58
N ILE A 201 18.91 -78.82 -56.03
CA ILE A 201 19.86 -78.98 -57.13
C ILE A 201 20.91 -80.04 -56.78
N GLU A 202 21.51 -79.98 -55.59
CA GLU A 202 22.45 -80.99 -55.10
C GLU A 202 21.85 -82.39 -55.03
N SER A 203 20.53 -82.54 -54.83
CA SER A 203 19.85 -83.84 -54.91
C SER A 203 19.65 -84.34 -56.35
N PHE A 204 19.61 -83.45 -57.35
CA PHE A 204 19.51 -83.81 -58.77
C PHE A 204 20.88 -84.02 -59.44
N VAL A 205 21.95 -83.40 -58.94
CA VAL A 205 23.33 -83.56 -59.45
C VAL A 205 23.86 -85.01 -59.38
N PRO A 206 23.59 -85.84 -58.33
CA PRO A 206 23.98 -87.26 -58.36
C PRO A 206 23.13 -88.10 -59.34
N SER A 207 22.04 -87.55 -59.90
CA SER A 207 21.21 -88.23 -60.91
C SER A 207 21.63 -87.97 -62.36
N ILE A 208 22.62 -87.11 -62.62
CA ILE A 208 23.10 -86.82 -63.99
C ILE A 208 24.26 -87.73 -64.42
N GLN A 209 24.87 -88.51 -63.51
CA GLN A 209 25.98 -89.42 -63.88
C GLN A 209 25.58 -90.86 -64.26
N THR A 210 24.29 -91.19 -64.38
CA THR A 210 23.91 -92.53 -64.83
C THR A 210 22.68 -92.50 -65.72
N THR A 211 22.87 -92.20 -67.01
CA THR A 211 22.30 -92.97 -68.12
C THR A 211 22.93 -92.47 -69.42
N ASP A 212 23.93 -93.19 -69.89
CA ASP A 212 23.94 -93.54 -71.31
C ASP A 212 24.25 -95.04 -71.46
N THR A 213 23.55 -95.63 -72.42
CA THR A 213 23.21 -97.05 -72.56
C THR A 213 24.16 -97.76 -73.53
N THR A 214 24.75 -98.87 -73.06
CA THR A 214 24.86 -100.21 -73.69
C THR A 214 25.44 -100.42 -75.13
N ALA A 215 26.62 -101.08 -75.17
CA ALA A 215 27.07 -102.23 -76.01
C ALA A 215 27.36 -102.04 -77.53
N PRO A 216 27.92 -103.03 -78.29
CA PRO A 216 28.60 -104.31 -77.95
C PRO A 216 29.99 -104.49 -78.61
N GLY A 217 30.74 -105.53 -78.20
CA GLY A 217 31.98 -106.00 -78.83
C GLY A 217 32.71 -107.02 -77.97
#